data_AF-A0A409XRR0-F1
#
_entry.id   AF-A0A409XRR0-F1
#
_cell.length_a   1.000
_cell.length_b   1.000
_cell.length_c   1.000
_cell.angle_alpha   90.00
_cell.angle_beta   90.00
_cell.angle_gamma   90.00
#
_symmetry.space_group_name_H-M   'P 1'
#
loop_
_entity.id
_entity.type
_entity.pdbx_description
1 polymer ?
#
loop_
_entity_poly.entity_id
_entity_poly.type
_entity_poly.pdbx_seq_one_letter_code
_entity_poly.pdbx_strand_id
1 'polypeptide(L)'
;MDHQEEQPATPQLRILQINLNKSEVAHKELLNDGLSTKYDLILIQEPHITYYGHIITNNYFRQVYPPGRHTLNKTVQSGIWVNKRLDTAGRNCP
;
A
#
# COMPACT_ATOMS: atom_id res chain seq x y z
N MET A 1 41.45 15.66 -15.23
CA MET A 1 41.02 14.36 -14.66
C MET A 1 39.85 14.71 -13.77
N ASP A 2 38.64 14.59 -14.30
CA ASP A 2 37.43 15.05 -13.63
C ASP A 2 36.95 13.93 -12.71
N HIS A 3 36.99 14.19 -11.41
CA HIS A 3 36.41 13.31 -10.41
C HIS A 3 34.89 13.46 -10.49
N GLN A 4 34.21 12.52 -11.16
CA GLN A 4 32.77 12.37 -11.03
C GLN A 4 32.49 11.77 -9.65
N GLU A 5 32.02 12.60 -8.71
CA GLU A 5 31.42 12.13 -7.46
C GLU A 5 30.12 11.39 -7.80
N GLU A 6 30.11 10.06 -7.70
CA GLU A 6 28.87 9.29 -7.64
C GLU A 6 28.10 9.71 -6.38
N GLN A 7 27.09 10.57 -6.54
CA GLN A 7 26.16 10.86 -5.47
C GLN A 7 25.46 9.55 -5.06
N PRO A 8 25.47 9.19 -3.76
CA PRO A 8 24.79 7.99 -3.30
C PRO A 8 23.30 8.12 -3.63
N ALA A 9 22.74 7.12 -4.29
CA ALA A 9 21.33 7.09 -4.67
C ALA A 9 20.46 7.30 -3.42
N THR A 10 19.82 8.46 -3.32
CA THR A 10 18.91 8.75 -2.21
C THR A 10 17.74 7.75 -2.26
N PRO A 11 17.38 7.10 -1.14
CA PRO A 11 16.25 6.18 -1.13
C PRO A 11 14.97 6.92 -1.54
N GLN A 12 14.40 6.55 -2.68
CA GLN A 12 13.17 7.14 -3.20
C GLN A 12 11.95 6.38 -2.68
N LEU A 13 10.99 7.11 -2.12
CA LEU A 13 9.70 6.57 -1.70
C LEU A 13 8.75 6.50 -2.92
N ARG A 14 8.29 5.31 -3.27
CA ARG A 14 7.40 5.09 -4.43
C ARG A 14 5.95 4.90 -3.98
N ILE A 15 5.09 5.83 -4.35
CA ILE A 15 3.66 5.83 -3.96
C ILE A 15 2.80 5.65 -5.20
N LEU A 16 1.87 4.69 -5.14
CA LEU A 16 0.78 4.55 -6.11
C LEU A 16 -0.52 5.05 -5.48
N GLN A 17 -1.27 5.87 -6.21
CA GLN A 17 -2.65 6.21 -5.85
C GLN A 17 -3.59 5.79 -6.98
N ILE A 18 -4.64 5.06 -6.64
CA ILE A 18 -5.59 4.51 -7.61
C ILE A 18 -7.02 4.51 -7.07
N ASN A 19 -7.98 4.82 -7.94
CA ASN A 19 -9.40 4.61 -7.69
C ASN A 19 -9.83 3.33 -8.44
N LEU A 20 -10.40 2.36 -7.73
CA LEU A 20 -10.82 1.07 -8.30
C LEU A 20 -12.27 1.06 -8.78
N ASN A 21 -13.03 2.13 -8.54
CA ASN A 21 -14.45 2.28 -8.92
C ASN A 21 -15.30 1.06 -8.55
N LYS A 22 -15.03 0.47 -7.38
CA LYS A 22 -15.66 -0.75 -6.82
C LYS A 22 -15.54 -1.99 -7.72
N SER A 23 -14.63 -1.97 -8.70
CA SER A 23 -14.44 -3.06 -9.66
C SER A 23 -13.66 -4.22 -9.04
N GLU A 24 -14.29 -5.38 -8.97
CA GLU A 24 -13.63 -6.62 -8.52
C GLU A 24 -12.49 -7.02 -9.46
N VAL A 25 -12.67 -6.84 -10.77
CA VAL A 25 -11.69 -7.21 -11.79
C VAL A 25 -10.41 -6.38 -11.63
N ALA A 26 -10.55 -5.06 -11.56
CA ALA A 26 -9.41 -4.15 -11.37
C ALA A 26 -8.66 -4.45 -10.06
N HIS A 27 -9.39 -4.82 -9.00
CA HIS A 27 -8.77 -5.20 -7.72
C HIS A 27 -7.96 -6.50 -7.86
N LYS A 28 -8.48 -7.52 -8.54
CA LYS A 28 -7.75 -8.78 -8.77
C LYS A 28 -6.49 -8.57 -9.62
N GLU A 29 -6.58 -7.75 -10.67
CA GLU A 29 -5.42 -7.39 -11.49
C GLU A 29 -4.36 -6.68 -10.66
N LEU A 30 -4.77 -5.71 -9.82
CA LEU A 30 -3.86 -5.02 -8.91
C LEU A 30 -3.14 -6.02 -7.99
N LEU A 31 -3.82 -7.02 -7.44
CA LEU A 31 -3.19 -8.02 -6.57
C LEU A 31 -2.11 -8.87 -7.28
N ASN A 32 -2.21 -9.03 -8.61
CA ASN A 32 -1.33 -9.88 -9.41
C ASN A 32 -0.10 -9.16 -10.02
N ASP A 33 -0.06 -7.82 -10.08
CA ASP A 33 0.95 -7.03 -10.83
C ASP A 33 2.36 -6.93 -10.17
N GLY A 34 2.69 -7.80 -9.20
CA GLY A 34 4.01 -7.78 -8.56
C GLY A 34 4.34 -6.45 -7.83
N LEU A 35 3.31 -5.75 -7.33
CA LEU A 35 3.37 -4.39 -6.81
C LEU A 35 4.39 -4.16 -5.68
N SER A 36 4.71 -5.20 -4.92
CA SER A 36 5.67 -5.13 -3.79
C SER A 36 7.09 -4.78 -4.22
N THR A 37 7.45 -5.02 -5.48
CA THR A 37 8.76 -4.65 -6.04
C THR A 37 8.77 -3.19 -6.52
N LYS A 38 7.63 -2.70 -7.01
CA LYS A 38 7.45 -1.41 -7.66
C LYS A 38 7.12 -0.27 -6.70
N TYR A 39 6.32 -0.54 -5.66
CA TYR A 39 5.77 0.48 -4.78
C TYR A 39 5.99 0.19 -3.30
N ASP A 40 6.16 1.27 -2.54
CA ASP A 40 6.30 1.28 -1.10
C ASP A 40 4.96 1.49 -0.40
N LEU A 41 4.12 2.35 -0.99
CA LEU A 41 2.79 2.70 -0.48
C LEU A 41 1.79 2.63 -1.63
N ILE A 42 0.60 2.12 -1.34
CA ILE A 42 -0.52 2.10 -2.28
C ILE A 42 -1.76 2.68 -1.60
N LEU A 43 -2.31 3.74 -2.17
CA LEU A 43 -3.48 4.45 -1.71
C LEU A 43 -4.66 4.05 -2.60
N ILE A 44 -5.63 3.35 -2.02
CA ILE A 44 -6.78 2.81 -2.75
C ILE A 44 -8.04 3.60 -2.39
N GLN A 45 -8.75 4.09 -3.40
CA GLN A 45 -10.06 4.71 -3.29
C GLN A 45 -11.11 3.86 -4.00
N GLU A 46 -12.33 3.87 -3.46
CA GLU A 46 -13.45 3.06 -3.95
C GLU A 46 -13.08 1.60 -4.24
N PRO A 47 -12.52 0.87 -3.27
CA PRO A 47 -12.15 -0.52 -3.47
C PRO A 47 -13.38 -1.40 -3.65
N HIS A 48 -13.17 -2.54 -4.29
CA HIS A 48 -14.14 -3.63 -4.19
C HIS A 48 -14.13 -4.18 -2.76
N ILE A 49 -15.31 -4.28 -2.15
CA ILE A 49 -15.51 -4.74 -0.78
C ILE A 49 -16.07 -6.16 -0.81
N THR A 50 -15.44 -7.07 -0.07
CA THR A 50 -15.94 -8.45 0.04
C THR A 50 -17.22 -8.50 0.85
N TYR A 51 -17.91 -9.65 0.83
CA TYR A 51 -19.10 -9.90 1.65
C TYR A 51 -18.91 -9.56 3.13
N TYR A 52 -17.69 -9.72 3.66
CA TYR A 52 -17.34 -9.41 5.05
C TYR A 52 -17.01 -7.92 5.30
N GLY A 53 -17.20 -7.03 4.33
CA GLY A 53 -16.95 -5.60 4.50
C GLY A 53 -15.46 -5.23 4.48
N HIS A 54 -14.61 -6.08 3.89
CA HIS A 54 -13.15 -5.95 3.92
C HIS A 54 -12.58 -5.69 2.53
N ILE A 55 -11.44 -4.98 2.47
CA ILE A 55 -10.63 -4.82 1.26
C ILE A 55 -9.63 -5.98 1.22
N ILE A 56 -9.59 -6.72 0.13
CA ILE A 56 -8.58 -7.78 -0.06
C ILE A 56 -7.22 -7.12 -0.24
N THR A 57 -6.23 -7.52 0.55
CA THR A 57 -4.86 -6.97 0.50
C THR A 57 -3.87 -8.07 0.16
N ASN A 58 -2.86 -7.74 -0.66
CA ASN A 58 -1.78 -8.68 -0.96
C ASN A 58 -0.90 -8.93 0.28
N ASN A 59 -0.44 -10.17 0.49
CA ASN A 59 0.39 -10.60 1.62
C ASN A 59 1.69 -9.79 1.81
N TYR A 60 2.22 -9.14 0.78
CA TYR A 60 3.40 -8.26 0.90
C TYR A 60 3.11 -6.89 1.51
N PHE A 61 1.83 -6.54 1.62
CA PHE A 61 1.38 -5.27 2.16
C PHE A 61 0.62 -5.47 3.47
N ARG A 62 0.73 -4.48 4.35
CA ARG A 62 -0.12 -4.32 5.53
C ARG A 62 -1.15 -3.26 5.22
N GLN A 63 -2.41 -3.59 5.46
CA GLN A 63 -3.47 -2.62 5.36
C GLN A 63 -3.58 -1.77 6.62
N VAL A 64 -3.63 -0.45 6.43
CA VAL A 64 -3.92 0.53 7.44
C VAL A 64 -5.29 1.13 7.13
N TYR A 65 -6.15 1.11 8.14
CA TYR A 65 -7.48 1.71 8.10
C TYR A 65 -7.50 3.03 8.86
N PRO A 66 -8.37 3.98 8.47
CA PRO A 66 -8.65 5.14 9.30
C PRO A 66 -9.10 4.72 10.72
N PRO A 67 -8.74 5.49 11.77
CA PRO A 67 -9.21 5.22 13.12
C PRO A 67 -10.75 5.28 13.18
N GLY A 68 -11.35 4.43 14.03
CA GLY A 68 -12.81 4.38 14.20
C GLY A 68 -13.57 3.42 13.26
N ARG A 69 -12.86 2.57 12.50
CA ARG A 69 -13.50 1.53 11.65
C ARG A 69 -14.44 0.62 12.44
N HIS A 70 -14.03 0.16 13.62
CA HIS A 70 -14.81 -0.76 14.44
C HIS A 70 -15.99 -0.11 15.15
N THR A 71 -15.99 1.22 15.32
CA THR A 71 -17.02 1.95 16.06
C THR A 71 -18.14 2.51 15.18
N LEU A 72 -17.91 2.67 13.87
CA LEU A 72 -18.83 3.41 13.00
C LEU A 72 -19.74 2.55 12.12
N ASN A 73 -19.60 1.22 12.07
CA ASN A 73 -20.34 0.34 11.15
C ASN A 73 -20.39 0.84 9.69
N LYS A 74 -19.40 1.64 9.28
CA LYS A 74 -19.34 2.27 7.95
C LYS A 74 -18.61 1.37 6.98
N THR A 75 -19.17 1.25 5.77
CA THR A 75 -18.49 0.61 4.63
C THR A 75 -17.16 1.30 4.38
N VAL A 76 -16.10 0.50 4.20
CA VAL A 76 -14.78 1.04 3.90
C VAL A 76 -14.79 1.68 2.51
N GLN A 77 -14.38 2.94 2.42
CA GLN A 77 -14.34 3.70 1.16
C GLN A 77 -12.93 3.87 0.60
N SER A 78 -11.91 3.70 1.46
CA SER A 78 -10.52 3.82 1.09
C SER A 78 -9.63 2.98 2.01
N GLY A 79 -8.42 2.67 1.55
CA GLY A 79 -7.44 1.93 2.32
C GLY A 79 -6.02 2.34 1.93
N ILE A 80 -5.12 2.26 2.90
CA ILE A 80 -3.68 2.46 2.68
C ILE A 80 -3.02 1.10 2.81
N TRP A 81 -2.24 0.72 1.81
CA TRP A 81 -1.38 -0.46 1.85
C TRP A 81 0.06 0.00 2.02
N VAL A 82 0.68 -0.44 3.10
CA VAL A 82 2.10 -0.17 3.41
C VAL A 82 2.88 -1.43 3.11
N ASN A 83 3.92 -1.33 2.27
CA ASN A 83 4.77 -2.47 1.96
C ASN A 83 5.50 -2.93 3.23
N LYS A 84 5.43 -4.23 3.55
CA LYS A 84 6.05 -4.78 4.77
C LYS A 84 7.56 -4.58 4.82
N ARG A 85 8.23 -4.35 3.67
CA ARG A 85 9.67 -4.01 3.63
C ARG A 85 9.99 -2.66 4.30
N LEU A 86 9.01 -1.77 4.38
CA LEU A 86 9.13 -0.50 5.10
C LEU A 86 8.86 -0.66 6.60
N ASP A 87 8.33 -1.80 7.05
CA ASP A 87 8.02 -2.02 8.46
C ASP A 87 9.33 -2.13 9.26
N THR A 88 9.69 -1.03 9.90
CA THR A 88 10.92 -0.86 10.68
C THR A 88 10.77 -1.25 12.15
N ALA A 89 9.66 -1.85 12.57
CA ALA A 89 9.41 -2.21 13.98
C ALA A 89 10.41 -3.22 14.60
N GLY A 90 11.46 -3.63 13.87
CA GLY A 90 12.55 -4.49 14.36
C GLY A 90 13.98 -3.95 14.16
N ARG A 91 14.20 -2.70 13.77
CA ARG A 91 15.56 -2.12 13.80
C ARG A 91 15.77 -1.44 15.16
N ASN A 92 16.54 -2.12 16.01
CA ASN A 92 17.08 -1.69 17.31
C ASN A 92 17.10 -0.17 17.52
N CYS A 93 16.39 0.28 18.56
CA CYS A 93 16.76 1.51 19.25
C CYS A 93 18.09 1.27 19.99
N PRO A 94 19.11 2.12 19.84
CA PRO A 94 20.32 2.08 20.67
C PRO A 94 20.02 2.43 22.13
#